data_AF-A0A1I6PY48-F1
#
_entry.id   AF-A0A1I6PY48-F1
#
_cell.length_a   1.000
_cell.length_b   1.000
_cell.length_c   1.000
_cell.angle_alpha   90.00
_cell.angle_beta   90.00
_cell.angle_gamma   90.00
#
_symmetry.space_group_name_H-M   'P 1'
#
loop_
_entity.id
_entity.type
_entity.pdbx_description
1 polymer ?
#
loop_
_entity_poly.entity_id
_entity_poly.type
_entity_poly.pdbx_seq_one_letter_code
_entity_poly.pdbx_strand_id
1 'polypeptide(L)'
;MNAPVQIRKADTVERLRRLAALEGKSITELVDEMVRERDERLTAAREADIARRRRAVEEIVREFNSLPVVGPLLTDDDLYDEDGLPR
;
A
#
# COMPACT_ATOMS: atom_id res chain seq x y z
N MET A 1 -10.61 -15.00 -23.50
CA MET A 1 -10.35 -16.04 -22.48
C MET A 1 -8.86 -16.07 -22.22
N ASN A 2 -8.43 -15.76 -20.99
CA ASN A 2 -7.01 -15.86 -20.62
C ASN A 2 -6.58 -17.33 -20.58
N ALA A 3 -5.32 -17.60 -20.92
CA ALA A 3 -4.76 -18.95 -20.88
C ALA A 3 -4.82 -19.51 -19.44
N PRO A 4 -5.05 -20.82 -19.27
CA PRO A 4 -5.05 -21.45 -17.96
C PRO A 4 -3.67 -21.32 -17.30
N VAL A 5 -3.66 -21.10 -15.98
CA VAL A 5 -2.41 -21.04 -15.20
C VAL A 5 -1.77 -22.42 -15.17
N GLN A 6 -0.53 -22.52 -15.67
CA GLN A 6 0.23 -23.76 -15.70
C GLN A 6 1.37 -23.74 -14.69
N ILE A 7 1.35 -24.67 -13.73
CA ILE A 7 2.44 -24.84 -12.75
C ILE A 7 3.37 -25.95 -13.25
N ARG A 8 4.59 -25.57 -13.66
CA ARG A 8 5.57 -26.50 -14.25
C ARG A 8 6.41 -27.25 -13.22
N LYS A 9 6.50 -26.75 -11.98
CA LYS A 9 7.28 -27.38 -10.92
C LYS A 9 6.48 -28.52 -10.28
N ALA A 10 6.93 -29.76 -10.48
CA ALA A 10 6.25 -30.97 -10.02
C ALA A 10 5.97 -30.94 -8.50
N ASP A 11 6.98 -30.63 -7.67
CA ASP A 11 6.83 -30.56 -6.22
C ASP A 11 5.73 -29.58 -5.77
N THR A 12 5.54 -28.47 -6.50
CA THR A 12 4.50 -27.49 -6.18
C THR A 12 3.12 -28.08 -6.45
N VAL A 13 2.96 -28.80 -7.57
CA VAL A 13 1.71 -29.47 -7.92
C VAL A 13 1.38 -30.56 -6.90
N GLU A 14 2.37 -31.34 -6.47
CA GLU A 14 2.17 -32.37 -5.44
C GLU A 14 1.77 -31.77 -4.09
N ARG A 15 2.41 -30.69 -3.67
CA ARG A 15 2.04 -29.97 -2.44
C ARG A 15 0.62 -29.42 -2.49
N LEU A 16 0.23 -28.80 -3.61
CA LEU A 16 -1.12 -28.28 -3.81
C LEU A 16 -2.16 -29.41 -3.77
N ARG A 17 -1.90 -30.53 -4.46
CA ARG A 17 -2.78 -31.72 -4.42
C ARG A 17 -2.93 -32.26 -3.00
N ARG A 18 -1.83 -32.38 -2.27
CA ARG A 18 -1.84 -32.89 -0.90
C ARG A 18 -2.63 -31.97 0.03
N LEU A 19 -2.42 -30.67 -0.05
CA LEU A 19 -3.11 -29.70 0.77
C LEU A 19 -4.62 -29.66 0.46
N ALA A 20 -4.97 -29.64 -0.83
CA ALA A 20 -6.36 -29.68 -1.27
C ALA A 20 -7.09 -30.94 -0.75
N ALA A 21 -6.43 -32.10 -0.80
CA ALA A 21 -6.97 -33.34 -0.25
C ALA A 21 -7.15 -33.30 1.28
N LEU A 22 -6.21 -32.71 2.02
CA LEU A 22 -6.32 -32.54 3.47
C LEU A 22 -7.47 -31.61 3.87
N GLU A 23 -7.74 -30.59 3.06
CA GLU A 23 -8.83 -29.63 3.29
C GLU A 23 -10.17 -30.06 2.68
N GLY A 24 -10.20 -31.15 1.91
CA GLY A 24 -11.40 -31.62 1.21
C GLY A 24 -11.86 -30.69 0.08
N LYS A 25 -10.94 -29.90 -0.49
CA LYS A 25 -11.21 -28.90 -1.54
C LYS A 25 -10.64 -29.34 -2.88
N SER A 26 -11.13 -28.76 -3.97
CA SER A 26 -10.42 -28.81 -5.26
C SER A 26 -9.18 -27.91 -5.22
N ILE A 27 -8.21 -28.16 -6.11
CA ILE A 27 -7.01 -27.30 -6.22
C ILE A 27 -7.40 -25.87 -6.58
N THR A 28 -8.43 -25.68 -7.42
CA THR A 28 -8.90 -24.36 -7.82
C THR A 28 -9.47 -23.59 -6.63
N GLU A 29 -10.34 -24.21 -5.83
CA GLU A 29 -10.91 -23.59 -4.62
C GLU A 29 -9.82 -23.24 -3.61
N LEU A 30 -8.88 -24.16 -3.38
CA LEU A 30 -7.74 -23.91 -2.50
C LEU A 30 -6.93 -22.69 -2.97
N VAL A 31 -6.58 -22.63 -4.25
CA VAL A 31 -5.78 -21.52 -4.80
C VAL A 31 -6.56 -20.20 -4.77
N ASP A 32 -7.84 -20.21 -5.08
CA ASP A 32 -8.71 -19.02 -5.03
C ASP A 32 -8.76 -18.44 -3.61
N GLU A 33 -8.97 -19.30 -2.61
CA GLU A 33 -8.98 -18.90 -1.20
C GLU A 33 -7.61 -18.36 -0.74
N MET A 34 -6.53 -19.07 -1.06
CA MET A 34 -5.16 -18.62 -0.73
C MET A 34 -4.82 -17.26 -1.35
N VAL A 35 -5.24 -17.03 -2.59
CA VAL A 35 -5.03 -15.75 -3.29
C VAL A 35 -5.86 -14.66 -2.63
N ARG A 36 -7.15 -14.91 -2.39
CA ARG A 36 -8.05 -13.94 -1.74
C ARG A 36 -7.50 -13.51 -0.37
N GLU A 37 -7.14 -14.47 0.48
CA GLU A 37 -6.58 -14.16 1.81
C GLU A 37 -5.26 -13.38 1.72
N ARG A 38 -4.43 -13.69 0.73
CA ARG A 38 -3.17 -12.97 0.53
C ARG A 38 -3.43 -11.54 0.07
N ASP A 39 -4.33 -11.34 -0.86
CA ASP A 39 -4.71 -10.02 -1.39
C ASP A 39 -5.37 -9.15 -0.33
N GLU A 40 -6.31 -9.70 0.44
CA GLU A 40 -6.96 -9.01 1.56
C GLU A 40 -5.92 -8.53 2.58
N ARG A 41 -5.01 -9.41 2.99
CA ARG A 41 -3.95 -9.08 3.95
C ARG A 41 -3.00 -8.00 3.41
N LEU A 42 -2.60 -8.08 2.14
CA LEU A 42 -1.68 -7.10 1.54
C LEU A 42 -2.38 -5.75 1.34
N THR A 43 -3.64 -5.76 0.94
CA THR A 43 -4.46 -4.56 0.78
C THR A 43 -4.68 -3.87 2.13
N ALA A 44 -5.11 -4.61 3.15
CA ALA A 44 -5.31 -4.08 4.49
C ALA A 44 -4.00 -3.51 5.09
N ALA A 45 -2.87 -4.19 4.89
CA ALA A 45 -1.56 -3.69 5.34
C ALA A 45 -1.18 -2.37 4.64
N ARG A 46 -1.43 -2.25 3.33
CA ARG A 46 -1.18 -1.03 2.57
C ARG A 46 -2.09 0.12 3.02
N GLU A 47 -3.38 -0.14 3.20
CA GLU A 47 -4.33 0.86 3.69
C GLU A 47 -3.98 1.34 5.09
N ALA A 48 -3.59 0.43 5.99
CA ALA A 48 -3.14 0.77 7.34
C ALA A 48 -1.88 1.65 7.32
N ASP A 49 -0.92 1.37 6.41
CA ASP A 49 0.28 2.18 6.22
C ASP A 49 -0.06 3.60 5.73
N ILE A 50 -0.93 3.72 4.72
CA ILE A 50 -1.41 4.99 4.19
C ILE A 50 -2.12 5.78 5.29
N ALA A 51 -3.02 5.15 6.03
CA ALA A 51 -3.75 5.79 7.12
C ALA A 51 -2.81 6.26 8.24
N ARG A 52 -1.76 5.48 8.56
CA ARG A 52 -0.72 5.88 9.53
C ARG A 52 0.04 7.12 9.06
N ARG A 53 0.51 7.14 7.81
CA ARG A 53 1.22 8.28 7.25
C ARG A 53 0.35 9.53 7.21
N ARG A 54 -0.91 9.38 6.78
CA ARG A 54 -1.88 10.47 6.72
C ARG A 54 -2.11 11.09 8.10
N ARG A 55 -2.31 10.27 9.14
CA ARG A 55 -2.45 10.76 10.52
C ARG A 55 -1.23 11.54 10.99
N ALA A 56 -0.02 11.05 10.68
CA ALA A 56 1.21 11.76 11.04
C ALA A 56 1.32 13.13 10.35
N VAL A 57 0.95 13.22 9.07
CA VAL A 57 0.91 14.50 8.34
C VAL A 57 -0.15 15.44 8.96
N GLU A 58 -1.35 14.93 9.23
CA GLU A 58 -2.44 15.71 9.82
C GLU A 58 -2.08 16.25 11.22
N GLU A 59 -1.31 15.50 12.00
CA GLU A 59 -0.80 15.92 13.30
C GLU A 59 0.21 17.07 13.17
N ILE A 60 1.20 16.93 12.28
CA ILE A 60 2.22 17.97 12.01
C ILE A 60 1.55 19.25 11.49
N VAL A 61 0.63 19.14 10.53
CA VAL A 61 -0.09 20.29 9.98
C VAL A 61 -0.93 20.98 11.06
N ARG A 62 -1.56 20.22 11.95
CA ARG A 62 -2.34 20.77 13.07
C ARG A 62 -1.43 21.51 14.05
N GLU A 63 -0.30 20.92 14.41
CA GLU A 63 0.69 21.55 15.28
C GLU A 63 1.18 22.86 14.65
N PHE A 64 1.64 22.83 13.40
CA PHE A 64 2.10 24.01 12.68
C PHE A 64 1.04 25.12 12.63
N ASN A 65 -0.21 24.77 12.29
CA ASN A 65 -1.30 25.74 12.23
C ASN A 65 -1.71 26.30 13.59
N SER A 66 -1.31 25.68 14.70
CA SER A 66 -1.54 26.20 16.05
C SER A 66 -0.48 27.21 16.50
N LEU A 67 0.64 27.32 15.77
CA LEU A 67 1.72 28.23 16.12
C LEU A 67 1.31 29.69 15.90
N PRO A 68 1.75 30.61 16.77
CA PRO A 68 1.51 32.02 16.57
C PRO A 68 2.29 32.54 15.37
N VAL A 69 1.66 33.40 14.59
CA VAL A 69 2.31 34.11 13.48
C VAL A 69 3.20 35.21 14.07
N VAL A 70 4.53 35.06 13.94
CA VAL A 70 5.54 35.95 14.54
C VAL A 70 6.05 37.05 13.60
N GLY A 71 5.49 37.17 12.39
CA GLY A 71 5.86 38.18 11.41
C GLY A 71 4.88 38.27 10.24
N PRO A 72 5.07 39.23 9.31
CA PRO A 72 4.30 39.26 8.07
C PRO A 72 4.51 37.96 7.27
N LEU A 73 3.48 37.55 6.52
CA LEU A 73 3.61 36.43 5.59
C LEU A 73 4.56 36.83 4.47
N LEU A 74 5.55 35.97 4.20
CA LEU A 74 6.46 36.15 3.08
C LEU A 74 5.71 35.95 1.76
N THR A 75 6.07 36.76 0.78
CA THR A 75 5.65 36.65 -0.61
C THR A 75 6.71 35.92 -1.42
N ASP A 76 6.37 35.56 -2.66
CA ASP A 76 7.34 34.95 -3.57
C ASP A 76 8.55 35.89 -3.82
N ASP A 77 8.33 37.21 -3.85
CA ASP A 77 9.39 38.21 -4.02
C ASP A 77 10.38 38.24 -2.83
N ASP A 78 9.93 37.81 -1.65
CA ASP A 78 10.79 37.70 -0.45
C ASP A 78 11.64 36.42 -0.47
N LEU A 79 11.26 35.41 -1.27
CA LEU A 79 11.86 34.06 -1.28
C LEU A 79 12.67 33.78 -2.55
N TYR A 80 12.29 34.37 -3.67
CA TYR A 80 12.84 34.08 -5.00
C TYR A 80 13.38 35.34 -5.68
N ASP A 81 14.37 35.15 -6.55
CA ASP A 81 14.85 36.20 -7.44
C ASP A 81 14.00 36.32 -8.71
N GLU A 82 14.39 37.26 -9.57
CA GLU A 82 13.68 37.57 -10.82
C GLU A 82 13.63 36.40 -11.82
N ASP A 83 14.54 35.44 -11.68
CA ASP A 83 14.58 34.21 -12.49
C ASP A 83 13.85 33.04 -11.79
N GLY A 84 13.24 33.29 -10.62
CA GLY A 84 12.52 32.29 -9.83
C GLY A 84 13.42 31.34 -9.04
N LEU A 85 14.70 31.68 -8.85
CA LEU A 85 15.65 30.90 -8.06
C LEU A 85 15.62 31.35 -6.59
N PRO A 86 15.87 30.44 -5.63
CA PRO A 86 15.98 30.82 -4.23
C PRO A 86 17.13 31.84 -4.04
N ARG A 87 16.84 32.96 -3.39
CA ARG A 87 17.86 33.94 -2.99
C ARG A 87 18.79 33.44 -1.89
#